data_AF-A0A7C2VJX9-F1
#
_entry.id   AF-A0A7C2VJX9-F1
#
_cell.length_a   1.000
_cell.length_b   1.000
_cell.length_c   1.000
_cell.angle_alpha   90.00
_cell.angle_beta   90.00
_cell.angle_gamma   90.00
#
_symmetry.space_group_name_H-M   'P 1'
#
loop_
_entity.id
_entity.type
_entity.pdbx_description
1 polymer ?
#
loop_
_entity_poly.entity_id
_entity_poly.type
_entity_poly.pdbx_seq_one_letter_code
_entity_poly.pdbx_strand_id
1 'polypeptide(L)' 'MHVNPRNTSKLCPVHNIPISYGSSRTGKCSRGGELWRRDVAACWNLLLKALRGDGSRAPSPIGPRSILDGS' A
#
# COMPACT_ATOMS: atom_id res chain seq x y z
N MET A 1 -0.85 -14.17 -4.56
CA MET A 1 -0.68 -12.98 -3.68
C MET A 1 -2.04 -12.59 -3.15
N HIS A 2 -2.18 -12.42 -1.84
CA HIS A 2 -3.39 -11.83 -1.27
C HIS A 2 -2.94 -10.70 -0.34
N VAL A 3 -3.29 -9.46 -0.70
CA VAL A 3 -3.00 -8.27 0.10
C VAL A 3 -4.33 -7.74 0.63
N ASN A 4 -4.40 -7.48 1.93
CA ASN A 4 -5.58 -6.94 2.56
C ASN A 4 -5.79 -5.48 2.11
N PRO A 5 -6.90 -5.17 1.40
CA PRO A 5 -7.16 -3.83 0.87
C PRO A 5 -7.66 -2.85 1.93
N ARG A 6 -7.83 -3.28 3.19
CA ARG A 6 -8.35 -2.40 4.25
C ARG A 6 -7.46 -1.17 4.44
N ASN A 7 -8.12 -0.01 4.53
CA ASN A 7 -7.54 1.32 4.77
C ASN A 7 -6.55 1.86 3.72
N THR A 8 -6.39 1.19 2.57
CA THR A 8 -5.39 1.61 1.55
C THR A 8 -5.71 2.95 0.91
N SER A 9 -6.96 3.38 0.84
CA SER A 9 -7.33 4.68 0.26
C SER A 9 -7.23 5.86 1.22
N LYS A 10 -7.07 5.60 2.53
CA LYS A 10 -7.16 6.61 3.58
C LYS A 10 -5.81 7.15 4.03
N LEU A 11 -4.72 6.45 3.70
CA LEU A 11 -3.38 6.79 4.16
C LEU A 11 -2.57 7.40 3.03
N CYS A 12 -1.79 8.44 3.34
CA CYS A 12 -0.83 9.03 2.43
C CYS A 12 0.26 7.98 2.14
N PRO A 13 0.51 7.61 0.87
CA PRO A 13 1.52 6.60 0.53
C PRO A 13 2.95 6.97 0.95
N VAL A 14 3.23 8.27 1.09
CA VAL A 14 4.56 8.80 1.46
C VAL A 14 4.73 8.83 2.98
N HIS A 15 3.73 9.37 3.68
CA HIS A 15 3.82 9.70 5.10
C HIS A 15 3.15 8.68 6.04
N ASN A 16 2.35 7.77 5.49
CA ASN A 16 1.55 6.79 6.23
C ASN A 16 0.62 7.41 7.29
N ILE A 17 0.06 8.58 6.99
CA ILE A 17 -0.90 9.29 7.86
C ILE A 17 -2.23 9.50 7.13
N PRO A 18 -3.33 9.77 7.85
CA PRO A 18 -4.62 10.02 7.24
C PRO A 18 -4.59 11.16 6.21
N ILE A 19 -5.20 10.91 5.05
CA ILE A 19 -5.51 11.94 4.05
C ILE A 19 -6.86 12.55 4.44
N SER A 20 -6.92 13.88 4.52
CA SER A 20 -8.18 14.59 4.74
C SER A 20 -8.93 14.71 3.42
N TYR A 21 -10.04 13.98 3.30
CA TYR A 21 -10.96 14.08 2.18
C TYR A 21 -12.17 14.92 2.58
N GLY A 22 -12.47 15.96 1.80
CA GLY A 22 -13.73 16.66 1.88
C GLY A 22 -14.83 15.96 1.06
N SER A 23 -15.66 16.75 0.38
CA SER A 23 -16.65 16.25 -0.59
C SER A 23 -16.05 15.78 -1.92
N SER A 24 -14.75 16.03 -2.15
CA SER A 24 -14.05 15.66 -3.39
C SER A 24 -13.41 14.27 -3.33
N ARG A 25 -13.19 13.67 -4.51
CA ARG A 25 -12.40 12.42 -4.66
C ARG A 25 -10.90 12.64 -4.45
N THR A 26 -10.47 13.88 -4.31
CA THR A 26 -9.10 14.28 -3.99
C THR A 26 -9.03 14.76 -2.54
N GLY A 27 -8.04 14.31 -1.79
CA GLY A 27 -7.77 14.74 -0.42
C GLY A 27 -6.34 15.25 -0.26
N LYS A 28 -6.08 15.94 0.84
CA LYS A 28 -4.76 16.52 1.14
C LYS A 28 -4.09 15.77 2.29
N CYS A 29 -2.81 15.44 2.13
CA CYS A 29 -2.00 14.91 3.22
C CYS A 29 -1.80 16.00 4.28
N SER A 30 -2.03 15.67 5.56
CA SER A 30 -1.91 16.64 6.66
C SER A 30 -0.48 17.03 7.02
N ARG A 31 0.53 16.28 6.55
CA ARG A 31 1.96 16.54 6.82
C ARG A 31 2.66 17.23 5.66
N GLY A 32 2.67 16.61 4.48
CA GLY A 32 3.37 17.13 3.30
C GLY A 32 2.52 18.03 2.41
N GLY A 33 1.20 18.05 2.63
CA GLY A 33 0.28 18.86 1.82
C GLY A 33 0.03 18.32 0.41
N GLU A 34 0.53 17.12 0.07
CA GLU A 34 0.32 16.51 -1.25
C GLU A 34 -1.16 16.20 -1.48
N LEU A 35 -1.60 16.35 -2.72
CA LEU A 35 -2.95 16.02 -3.14
C LEU A 35 -3.00 14.59 -3.67
N TRP A 36 -3.94 13.81 -3.15
CA TRP A 36 -4.13 12.41 -3.50
C TRP A 36 -5.55 12.17 -3.99
N ARG A 37 -5.68 11.64 -5.20
CA ARG A 37 -6.93 10.98 -5.61
C ARG A 37 -7.07 9.66 -4.86
N ARG A 38 -8.28 9.34 -4.41
CA ARG A 38 -8.58 8.19 -3.54
C ARG A 38 -8.14 6.83 -4.13
N ASP A 39 -8.33 6.64 -5.43
CA ASP A 39 -7.91 5.48 -6.22
C ASP A 39 -6.39 5.40 -6.36
N VAL A 40 -5.73 6.53 -6.60
CA VAL A 40 -4.26 6.59 -6.72
C VAL A 40 -3.59 6.22 -5.39
N ALA A 41 -4.07 6.77 -4.27
CA ALA A 41 -3.57 6.41 -2.94
C ALA A 41 -3.78 4.92 -2.63
N ALA A 42 -4.95 4.37 -3.01
CA ALA A 42 -5.24 2.95 -2.82
C ALA A 42 -4.28 2.05 -3.59
N CYS A 43 -4.04 2.32 -4.88
CA CYS A 43 -3.12 1.54 -5.71
C CYS A 43 -1.68 1.58 -5.18
N TRP A 44 -1.20 2.76 -4.78
CA TRP A 44 0.12 2.88 -4.17
C TRP A 44 0.25 2.10 -2.87
N ASN A 45 -0.72 2.21 -1.97
CA ASN A 45 -0.67 1.49 -0.71
C ASN A 45 -0.80 -0.03 -0.89
N LEU A 46 -1.56 -0.49 -1.88
CA LEU A 46 -1.60 -1.91 -2.25
C LEU A 46 -0.23 -2.40 -2.75
N LEU A 47 0.42 -1.64 -3.64
CA LEU A 47 1.77 -1.95 -4.12
C LEU A 47 2.78 -1.99 -2.97
N LEU A 48 2.78 -0.97 -2.10
CA LEU A 48 3.68 -0.90 -0.96
C LEU A 48 3.46 -2.07 0.01
N LYS A 49 2.21 -2.46 0.26
CA LYS A 49 1.87 -3.65 1.04
C LYS A 49 2.35 -4.95 0.39
N ALA A 50 2.21 -5.08 -0.93
CA ALA A 50 2.69 -6.25 -1.66
C ALA A 50 4.23 -6.39 -1.58
N LEU A 51 4.95 -5.26 -1.63
CA LEU A 51 6.41 -5.23 -1.58
C LEU A 51 6.98 -5.39 -0.17
N ARG A 52 6.32 -4.82 0.85
CA ARG A 52 6.81 -4.79 2.24
C ARG A 52 6.19 -5.86 3.14
N GLY A 53 5.18 -6.56 2.65
CA GLY A 53 4.28 -7.36 3.47
C GLY A 53 3.25 -6.49 4.18
N ASP A 54 2.04 -7.01 4.35
CA ASP A 54 0.93 -6.32 5.04
C ASP A 54 0.62 -6.92 6.42
N GLY A 55 1.53 -7.76 6.94
CA GLY A 55 1.35 -8.48 8.20
C GLY A 55 0.41 -9.68 8.11
N SER A 56 -0.13 -10.00 6.93
CA SER A 56 -0.94 -11.20 6.72
C SER A 56 -0.05 -12.45 6.71
N ARG A 57 -0.50 -13.54 7.36
CA ARG A 57 0.14 -14.88 7.34
C ARG A 57 0.16 -15.56 5.96
N ALA A 58 -0.26 -14.88 4.89
CA ALA A 58 -0.28 -15.45 3.56
C ALA A 58 1.13 -15.39 2.96
N PRO A 59 1.69 -16.52 2.47
CA PRO A 59 2.97 -16.51 1.78
C PRO A 59 2.90 -15.55 0.60
N SER A 60 3.78 -14.55 0.60
CA SER A 60 3.95 -13.65 -0.54
C SER A 60 4.75 -14.40 -1.61
N PRO A 61 4.21 -14.65 -2.82
CA PRO A 61 4.88 -15.40 -3.88
C PRO A 61 5.91 -14.55 -4.65
N ILE A 62 6.50 -13.50 -4.04
CA ILE A 62 7.64 -12.80 -4.67
C ILE A 62 8.87 -13.70 -4.57
N GLY A 63 8.94 -14.63 -5.53
CA GLY A 63 10.17 -15.22 -6.07
C GLY A 63 10.84 -16.30 -5.20
N PRO A 64 11.06 -17.52 -5.73
CA PRO A 64 12.09 -18.38 -5.18
C PRO A 64 13.43 -17.67 -5.43
N ARG A 65 14.10 -17.21 -4.36
CA ARG A 65 15.56 -17.20 -4.39
C ARG A 65 15.94 -18.66 -4.54
N SER A 66 16.43 -19.00 -5.73
CA SER A 66 17.14 -20.23 -6.03
C SER A 66 17.97 -20.69 -4.83
N ILE A 67 17.50 -21.72 -4.14
CA ILE A 67 18.36 -22.70 -3.49
C ILE A 67 18.16 -23.96 -4.32
N LEU A 68 18.85 -23.98 -5.47
CA LEU A 68 19.16 -25.23 -6.14
C LEU A 68 20.34 -25.81 -5.37
N ASP A 69 20.08 -26.44 -4.24
CA ASP A 69 21.02 -27.41 -3.68
C ASP A 69 20.42 -28.78 -3.99
N GLY A 70 20.86 -29.30 -5.15
CA GLY A 70 20.63 -30.69 -5.50
C GLY A 70 21.54 -31.58 -4.66
N SER A 71 20.95 -32.58 -4.03
CA SER A 71 21.54 -33.89 -3.67
C SER A 71 20.41 -34.85 -3.34
#